data_AF-A0A202L049-F1
#
_entry.id   AF-A0A202L049-F1
#
_cell.length_a   1.000
_cell.length_b   1.000
_cell.length_c   1.000
_cell.angle_alpha   90.00
_cell.angle_beta   90.00
_cell.angle_gamma   90.00
#
_symmetry.space_group_name_H-M   'P 1'
#
loop_
_entity.id
_entity.type
_entity.pdbx_description
1 polymer ?
#
loop_
_entity_poly.entity_id
_entity_poly.type
_entity_poly.pdbx_seq_one_letter_code
_entity_poly.pdbx_strand_id
1 'polypeptide(L)' 'MRLDCDGDAVLLLVDQKGGACHTGRRSCFYNAIKGDELTVLNDPG' A
#
# COMPACT_ATOMS: atom_id res chain seq x y z
N MET A 1 12.96 2.99 11.10
CA MET A 1 12.23 4.21 10.70
C MET A 1 13.18 5.10 9.91
N ARG A 2 12.66 5.77 8.88
CA ARG A 2 13.34 6.82 8.12
C ARG A 2 12.46 8.06 8.14
N LEU A 3 13.07 9.23 8.06
CA LEU A 3 12.39 10.53 8.01
C LEU A 3 12.60 11.17 6.65
N ASP A 4 11.66 12.02 6.29
CA ASP A 4 11.75 13.03 5.24
C ASP A 4 12.95 13.99 5.47
N CYS A 5 13.41 14.67 4.41
CA CYS A 5 14.38 15.76 4.48
C CYS A 5 13.97 16.95 5.36
N ASP A 6 12.68 17.30 5.45
CA ASP A 6 12.17 18.37 6.32
C ASP A 6 11.54 17.85 7.63
N GLY A 7 11.39 16.54 7.73
CA GLY A 7 10.94 15.84 8.94
C GLY A 7 9.43 15.83 9.15
N ASP A 8 8.62 16.17 8.15
CA ASP A 8 7.15 16.14 8.28
C ASP A 8 6.51 14.76 7.96
N ALA A 9 7.31 13.82 7.44
CA ALA A 9 6.88 12.47 7.12
C ALA A 9 7.84 11.36 7.60
N VAL A 10 7.27 10.18 7.85
CA VAL A 10 7.98 8.95 8.26
C VAL A 10 7.78 7.83 7.23
N LEU A 11 8.83 7.03 6.98
CA LEU A 11 8.74 5.76 6.28
C LEU A 11 9.02 4.60 7.24
N LEU A 12 8.06 3.68 7.36
CA LEU A 12 8.14 2.47 8.15
C LEU A 12 8.35 1.26 7.25
N LEU A 13 9.51 0.60 7.42
CA LEU A 13 9.71 -0.77 6.93
C LEU A 13 9.19 -1.72 8.00
N VAL A 14 8.19 -2.52 7.67
CA VAL A 14 7.49 -3.40 8.61
C VAL A 14 7.39 -4.82 8.08
N ASP A 15 7.47 -5.80 8.98
CA ASP A 15 6.97 -7.15 8.71
C ASP A 15 5.48 -7.19 9.03
N GLN A 16 4.67 -6.81 8.05
CA GLN A 16 3.22 -6.71 8.23
C GLN A 16 2.60 -8.11 8.37
N LYS A 17 1.75 -8.27 9.40
CA LYS A 17 0.92 -9.45 9.63
C LYS A 17 -0.48 -9.26 9.02
N GLY A 18 -1.00 -10.27 8.34
CA GLY A 18 -2.31 -10.21 7.67
C GLY A 18 -2.40 -9.12 6.58
N GLY A 19 -3.63 -8.71 6.28
CA GLY A 19 -3.94 -7.60 5.37
C GLY A 19 -3.89 -6.25 6.08
N ALA A 20 -3.28 -5.24 5.44
CA ALA A 20 -3.31 -3.86 5.94
C ALA A 20 -4.60 -3.16 5.53
N CYS A 21 -5.24 -3.66 4.47
CA CYS A 21 -6.52 -3.15 4.02
C CYS A 21 -7.66 -3.88 4.74
N HIS A 22 -8.71 -3.14 5.09
CA HIS A 22 -9.90 -3.69 5.74
C HIS A 22 -10.68 -4.67 4.86
N THR A 23 -10.34 -4.79 3.56
CA THR A 23 -10.92 -5.79 2.66
C THR A 23 -10.17 -7.12 2.64
N GLY A 24 -9.20 -7.35 3.55
CA GLY A 24 -8.35 -8.56 3.55
C GLY A 24 -7.13 -8.49 2.64
N ARG A 25 -6.97 -7.42 1.84
CA ARG A 25 -5.84 -7.27 0.93
C ARG A 25 -4.54 -6.88 1.65
N ARG A 26 -3.42 -7.30 1.07
CA ARG A 26 -2.07 -6.97 1.56
C ARG A 26 -1.83 -5.46 1.61
N SER A 27 -2.27 -4.71 0.61
CA SER A 27 -2.11 -3.26 0.51
C SER A 27 -3.45 -2.59 0.26
N CYS A 28 -3.66 -1.38 0.80
CA CYS A 28 -4.79 -0.52 0.42
C CYS A 28 -4.68 -0.01 -1.03
N PHE A 29 -3.46 0.07 -1.57
CA PHE A 29 -3.18 0.47 -2.94
C PHE A 29 -3.32 -0.74 -3.88
N TYR A 30 -4.51 -1.31 -3.97
CA TYR A 30 -4.79 -2.48 -4.80
C TYR A 30 -5.39 -2.13 -6.17
N ASN A 31 -5.68 -0.86 -6.43
CA ASN A 31 -6.04 -0.37 -7.75
C ASN A 31 -4.83 0.32 -8.37
N ALA A 32 -4.57 0.06 -9.65
CA ALA A 32 -3.52 0.69 -10.42
C ALA A 32 -4.06 1.17 -11.76
N ILE A 33 -3.45 2.22 -12.29
CA ILE A 33 -3.68 2.68 -13.65
C ILE A 33 -2.65 2.01 -14.56
N LYS A 34 -3.12 1.29 -15.58
CA LYS A 34 -2.27 0.68 -16.62
C LYS A 34 -2.70 1.24 -17.98
N GLY A 35 -1.90 2.15 -18.53
CA GLY A 35 -2.35 2.98 -19.64
C GLY A 35 -3.44 3.94 -19.15
N ASP A 36 -4.61 3.91 -19.80
CA ASP A 36 -5.77 4.71 -19.41
C ASP A 36 -6.84 3.89 -18.66
N GLU A 37 -6.54 2.64 -18.31
CA GLU A 37 -7.49 1.73 -17.65
C GLU A 37 -7.16 1.48 -16.18
N LEU A 38 -8.21 1.43 -15.35
CA LEU A 38 -8.12 0.99 -13.97
C LEU A 38 -8.06 -0.54 -13.90
N THR A 39 -6.99 -1.07 -13.30
CA THR A 39 -6.78 -2.50 -13.07
C THR A 39 -6.70 -2.80 -11.57
N VAL A 40 -7.33 -3.89 -11.15
CA VAL A 40 -7.19 -4.43 -9.79
C VAL A 40 -5.96 -5.33 -9.73
N LEU A 41 -5.01 -5.00 -8.86
CA LEU A 41 -3.71 -5.67 -8.74
C LEU A 41 -3.79 -7.03 -8.04
N ASN A 42 -4.69 -7.17 -7.05
CA ASN A 42 -4.83 -8.39 -6.23
C ASN A 42 -6.27 -8.56 -5.72
N ASP A 43 -6.70 -9.82 -5.62
CA ASP A 43 -7.98 -10.18 -5.02
C ASP A 43 -7.96 -10.09 -3.48
N PRO A 44 -9.14 -9.95 -2.82
CA PRO A 44 -9.24 -10.13 -1.38
C PRO A 44 -8.70 -11.51 -0.97
N GLY A 45 -7.86 -11.54 0.06
CA GLY A 45 -7.42 -12.77 0.73
C GLY A 45 -8.28 -13.09 1.94
#